data_AF-A0A3B1A811-F1
#
_entry.id   AF-A0A3B1A811-F1
#
_cell.length_a   1.000
_cell.length_b   1.000
_cell.length_c   1.000
_cell.angle_alpha   90.00
_cell.angle_beta   90.00
_cell.angle_gamma   90.00
#
_symmetry.space_group_name_H-M   'P 1'
#
loop_
_entity.id
_entity.type
_entity.pdbx_description
1 polymer ?
#
loop_
_entity_poly.entity_id
_entity_poly.type
_entity_poly.pdbx_seq_one_letter_code
_entity_poly.pdbx_strand_id
1 'polypeptide(L)'
;MKYTRPYILYPVNRELERAIASSLGLLDEETLELATPDRSVTVADNFLYTRGNFEQHSFSVSIFEPLRDALVATLTNEFRKQDAHAWADTQNRLGNILGAIGQQLHDPVIFQKAIESFILALEVYTQEDSPVEWALTQANLATALQALGRLESDAKVLNKAVEAYTASLLVYTKKETPEEWKLIMLQLGMTFHAHGALLKGNRTFQKAVVAFKNAVSELDADNYPVELAAAHNNCGAVLHNLAESEENPERFAEATRSYETGWKVCMEQQRPVHLSVLCRVNKATAQNVLAELTNDTVLAEDVADEFEIIMECFPHALQPLCVKHCEAQLNQAKKRAGASAA
;
A
#
# COMPACT_ATOMS: atom_id res chain seq x y z
N MET A 1 -10.62 -5.18 18.35
CA MET A 1 -9.74 -5.05 17.15
C MET A 1 -9.21 -6.47 16.92
N LYS A 2 -9.29 -7.14 15.76
CA LYS A 2 -9.08 -6.75 14.35
C LYS A 2 -7.71 -6.09 14.14
N TYR A 3 -6.65 -6.77 14.57
CA TYR A 3 -5.30 -6.18 14.63
C TYR A 3 -4.45 -6.42 13.37
N THR A 4 -4.78 -7.40 12.54
CA THR A 4 -3.99 -7.67 11.34
C THR A 4 -4.37 -6.70 10.22
N ARG A 5 -3.69 -5.56 10.19
CA ARG A 5 -3.79 -4.58 9.11
C ARG A 5 -2.75 -4.92 8.04
N PRO A 6 -3.09 -4.80 6.75
CA PRO A 6 -2.12 -4.95 5.69
C PRO A 6 -1.04 -3.87 5.85
N TYR A 7 0.17 -4.26 5.50
CA TYR A 7 1.28 -3.36 5.25
C TYR A 7 0.93 -2.47 4.06
N ILE A 8 1.02 -1.16 4.22
CA ILE A 8 0.89 -0.27 3.08
C ILE A 8 2.23 -0.29 2.36
N LEU A 9 2.25 -0.98 1.22
CA LEU A 9 3.38 -0.92 0.32
C LEU A 9 3.24 0.34 -0.51
N TYR A 10 4.26 1.17 -0.41
CA TYR A 10 4.50 2.35 -1.21
C TYR A 10 5.55 1.96 -2.26
N PRO A 11 5.14 1.33 -3.39
CA PRO A 11 6.09 0.92 -4.43
C PRO A 11 6.76 2.16 -5.01
N VAL A 12 7.88 1.99 -5.72
CA VAL A 12 8.51 3.11 -6.45
C VAL A 12 7.45 3.78 -7.33
N ASN A 13 7.09 5.02 -6.99
CA ASN A 13 6.10 5.79 -7.71
C ASN A 13 6.73 6.45 -8.94
N ARG A 14 7.02 5.63 -9.95
CA ARG A 14 7.69 6.05 -11.20
C ARG A 14 6.96 7.21 -11.89
N GLU A 15 5.64 7.28 -11.73
CA GLU A 15 4.82 8.35 -12.32
C GLU A 15 4.98 9.68 -11.59
N LEU A 16 5.11 9.66 -10.26
CA LEU A 16 5.52 10.85 -9.51
C LEU A 16 6.94 11.28 -9.89
N GLU A 17 7.90 10.35 -10.00
CA GLU A 17 9.28 10.68 -10.40
C GLU A 17 9.30 11.34 -11.79
N ARG A 18 8.55 10.78 -12.76
CA ARG A 18 8.39 11.36 -14.10
C ARG A 18 7.72 12.71 -14.07
N ALA A 19 6.66 12.87 -13.28
CA ALA A 19 5.94 14.14 -13.14
C ALA A 19 6.85 15.25 -12.59
N ILE A 20 7.65 14.93 -11.57
CA ILE A 20 8.66 15.84 -11.01
C ILE A 20 9.70 16.17 -12.08
N ALA A 21 10.40 15.15 -12.61
CA ALA A 21 11.51 15.34 -13.55
C ALA A 21 11.11 16.17 -14.77
N SER A 22 9.90 15.94 -15.28
CA SER A 22 9.40 16.63 -16.46
C SER A 22 8.86 18.04 -16.17
N SER A 23 8.77 18.43 -14.90
CA SER A 23 8.27 19.74 -14.45
C SER A 23 9.37 20.60 -13.81
N LEU A 24 10.56 20.06 -13.53
CA LEU A 24 11.68 20.80 -12.93
C LEU A 24 12.09 22.03 -13.73
N GLY A 25 12.01 21.97 -15.06
CA GLY A 25 12.34 23.11 -15.94
C GLY A 25 11.39 24.31 -15.82
N LEU A 26 10.31 24.20 -15.04
CA LEU A 26 9.38 25.29 -14.74
C LEU A 26 9.78 26.10 -13.50
N LEU A 27 10.75 25.62 -12.72
CA LEU A 27 11.20 26.27 -11.48
C LEU A 27 12.37 27.21 -11.77
N ASP A 28 12.52 28.24 -10.93
CA ASP A 28 13.72 29.07 -10.89
C ASP A 28 14.93 28.33 -10.28
N GLU A 29 16.13 28.85 -10.54
CA GLU A 29 17.40 28.25 -10.08
C GLU A 29 17.47 28.16 -8.54
N GLU A 30 16.97 29.15 -7.81
CA GLU A 30 16.99 29.18 -6.34
C GLU A 30 16.14 28.05 -5.75
N THR A 31 14.95 27.82 -6.29
CA THR A 31 14.05 26.73 -5.87
C THR A 31 14.65 25.36 -6.22
N LEU A 32 15.33 25.25 -7.36
CA LEU A 32 16.01 24.01 -7.77
C LEU A 32 17.21 23.69 -6.87
N GLU A 33 17.95 24.69 -6.41
CA GLU A 33 19.04 24.49 -5.44
C GLU A 33 18.52 24.00 -4.08
N LEU A 34 17.32 24.45 -3.67
CA LEU A 34 16.61 23.95 -2.49
C LEU A 34 15.99 22.54 -2.67
N ALA A 35 16.05 21.99 -3.89
CA ALA A 35 15.51 20.68 -4.26
C ALA A 35 16.47 19.51 -4.04
N THR A 36 17.63 19.72 -3.39
CA THR A 36 18.56 18.62 -3.09
C THR A 36 17.83 17.50 -2.35
N PRO A 37 17.85 16.25 -2.83
CA PRO A 37 17.18 15.13 -2.17
C PRO A 37 17.66 15.03 -0.72
N ASP A 38 16.74 15.26 0.22
CA ASP A 38 17.07 15.11 1.62
C ASP A 38 17.08 13.62 1.96
N ARG A 39 18.28 13.03 1.87
CA ARG A 39 18.52 11.64 2.30
C ARG A 39 18.57 11.48 3.81
N SER A 40 18.44 12.57 4.57
CA SER A 40 18.53 12.60 6.03
C SER A 40 17.17 12.64 6.71
N VAL A 41 16.13 13.13 6.03
CA VAL A 41 14.77 13.20 6.60
C VAL A 41 14.00 11.92 6.31
N THR A 42 13.94 11.08 7.35
CA THR A 42 12.83 10.14 7.50
C THR A 42 11.59 10.97 7.82
N VAL A 43 10.75 11.28 6.82
CA VAL A 43 9.42 11.85 7.12
C VAL A 43 8.73 10.88 8.09
N ALA A 44 8.11 11.42 9.13
CA ALA A 44 7.46 10.61 10.14
C ALA A 44 6.21 9.99 9.52
N ASP A 45 6.30 8.71 9.18
CA ASP A 45 5.15 7.88 8.93
C ASP A 45 4.42 7.67 10.27
N ASN A 46 3.31 8.39 10.46
CA ASN A 46 2.45 8.32 11.64
C ASN A 46 1.32 7.29 11.46
N PHE A 47 1.47 6.30 10.57
CA PHE A 47 0.54 5.18 10.53
C PHE A 47 0.77 4.24 11.72
N LEU A 48 -0.34 3.90 12.38
CA LEU A 48 -0.46 3.20 13.65
C LEU A 48 0.34 1.88 13.82
N TYR A 49 0.93 1.28 12.76
CA TYR A 49 1.68 0.02 12.87
C TYR A 49 2.83 -0.22 11.88
N THR A 50 3.32 0.76 11.11
CA THR A 50 4.55 0.58 10.30
C THR A 50 5.24 1.90 9.99
N ARG A 51 6.58 1.93 10.10
CA ARG A 51 7.43 2.95 9.47
C ARG A 51 7.91 2.39 8.13
N GLY A 52 7.66 3.09 7.03
CA GLY A 52 8.17 2.67 5.73
C GLY A 52 8.04 3.72 4.64
N ASN A 53 8.58 4.93 4.87
CA ASN A 53 8.83 5.87 3.79
C ASN A 53 10.00 5.35 2.94
N PHE A 54 9.70 4.71 1.81
CA PHE A 54 10.68 4.51 0.73
C PHE A 54 10.50 5.53 -0.40
N GLU A 55 9.30 6.08 -0.59
CA GLU A 55 8.94 6.94 -1.72
C GLU A 55 9.58 8.34 -1.73
N GLN A 56 10.21 8.79 -0.63
CA GLN A 56 10.78 10.15 -0.56
C GLN A 56 12.31 10.22 -0.61
N HIS A 57 13.01 9.11 -0.80
CA HIS A 57 14.48 9.15 -0.91
C HIS A 57 14.98 9.77 -2.22
N SER A 58 14.11 9.92 -3.22
CA SER A 58 14.48 10.44 -4.54
C SER A 58 14.36 11.96 -4.65
N PHE A 59 13.46 12.60 -3.89
CA PHE A 59 13.14 14.03 -4.08
C PHE A 59 12.79 14.74 -2.77
N SER A 60 13.20 16.00 -2.64
CA SER A 60 12.84 16.85 -1.50
C SER A 60 11.36 17.23 -1.55
N VAL A 61 10.64 17.11 -0.44
CA VAL A 61 9.24 17.56 -0.31
C VAL A 61 9.08 19.08 -0.53
N SER A 62 10.17 19.85 -0.42
CA SER A 62 10.18 21.30 -0.65
C SER A 62 9.78 21.69 -2.07
N ILE A 63 9.92 20.80 -3.05
CA ILE A 63 9.61 21.12 -4.46
C ILE A 63 8.14 20.95 -4.82
N PHE A 64 7.34 20.26 -4.00
CA PHE A 64 5.98 19.92 -4.41
C PHE A 64 5.08 21.15 -4.55
N GLU A 65 5.14 22.10 -3.62
CA GLU A 65 4.34 23.32 -3.71
C GLU A 65 4.77 24.24 -4.87
N PRO A 66 6.08 24.53 -5.06
CA PRO A 66 6.54 25.27 -6.24
C PRO A 66 6.13 24.59 -7.56
N LEU A 67 6.28 23.26 -7.66
CA LEU A 67 5.87 22.52 -8.86
C LEU A 67 4.36 22.61 -9.10
N ARG A 68 3.55 22.45 -8.05
CA ARG A 68 2.10 22.63 -8.12
C ARG A 68 1.76 24.00 -8.69
N ASP A 69 2.35 25.06 -8.14
CA ASP A 69 2.04 26.43 -8.53
C ASP A 69 2.48 26.73 -9.98
N ALA A 70 3.67 26.26 -10.36
CA ALA A 70 4.17 26.37 -11.73
C ALA A 70 3.28 25.62 -12.73
N LEU A 71 2.89 24.38 -12.43
CA LEU A 71 1.99 23.59 -13.28
C LEU A 71 0.62 24.26 -13.43
N VAL A 72 0.02 24.75 -12.34
CA VAL A 72 -1.26 25.48 -12.37
C VAL A 72 -1.16 26.72 -13.26
N ALA A 73 -0.05 27.47 -13.20
CA ALA A 73 0.15 28.65 -14.03
C ALA A 73 0.17 28.34 -15.54
N THR A 74 0.57 27.12 -15.95
CA THR A 74 0.57 26.71 -17.37
C THR A 74 -0.80 26.29 -17.88
N LEU A 75 -1.70 25.83 -17.01
CA LEU A 75 -2.99 25.20 -17.35
C LEU A 75 -4.08 26.21 -17.74
N THR A 76 -3.88 26.89 -18.87
CA THR A 76 -4.85 27.86 -19.41
C THR A 76 -5.79 27.24 -20.45
N ASN A 77 -6.96 27.85 -20.66
CA ASN A 77 -7.89 27.47 -21.72
C ASN A 77 -7.29 27.63 -23.13
N GLU A 78 -6.37 28.58 -23.30
CA GLU A 78 -5.67 28.79 -24.57
C GLU A 78 -4.67 27.64 -24.81
N PHE A 79 -3.93 27.23 -23.79
CA PHE A 79 -3.05 26.06 -23.88
C PHE A 79 -3.82 24.79 -24.25
N ARG A 80 -4.99 24.56 -23.63
CA ARG A 80 -5.87 23.43 -23.98
C ARG A 80 -6.31 23.43 -25.44
N LYS A 81 -6.55 24.60 -26.04
CA LYS A 81 -6.95 24.72 -27.46
C LYS A 81 -5.77 24.52 -28.41
N GLN A 82 -4.57 24.97 -28.03
CA GLN A 82 -3.37 24.85 -28.83
C GLN A 82 -2.86 23.41 -28.86
N ASP A 83 -2.80 22.77 -27.70
CA ASP A 83 -2.36 21.39 -27.56
C ASP A 83 -3.11 20.70 -26.40
N ALA A 84 -4.22 20.04 -26.74
CA ALA A 84 -5.05 19.36 -25.76
C ALA A 84 -4.31 18.21 -25.07
N HIS A 85 -3.42 17.49 -25.78
CA HIS A 85 -2.67 16.36 -25.21
C HIS A 85 -1.59 16.83 -24.25
N ALA A 86 -0.82 17.86 -24.59
CA ALA A 86 0.16 18.44 -23.67
C ALA A 86 -0.51 19.07 -22.44
N TRP A 87 -1.69 19.67 -22.62
CA TRP A 87 -2.51 20.15 -21.51
C TRP A 87 -2.98 19.01 -20.60
N ALA A 88 -3.43 17.89 -21.17
CA ALA A 88 -3.84 16.71 -20.39
C ALA A 88 -2.67 16.04 -19.66
N ASP A 89 -1.49 15.98 -20.29
CA ASP A 89 -0.26 15.50 -19.64
C ASP A 89 0.10 16.39 -18.45
N THR A 90 0.01 17.72 -18.62
CA THR A 90 0.24 18.69 -17.55
C THR A 90 -0.76 18.53 -16.40
N GLN A 91 -2.04 18.26 -16.69
CA GLN A 91 -3.04 17.92 -15.69
C GLN A 91 -2.70 16.62 -14.94
N ASN A 92 -2.29 15.56 -15.65
CA ASN A 92 -1.91 14.30 -15.05
C ASN A 92 -0.68 14.46 -14.11
N ARG A 93 0.32 15.24 -14.53
CA ARG A 93 1.47 15.60 -13.68
C ARG A 93 1.06 16.38 -12.44
N LEU A 94 0.20 17.39 -12.61
CA LEU A 94 -0.34 18.16 -11.48
C LEU A 94 -1.11 17.26 -10.50
N GLY A 95 -1.90 16.32 -11.01
CA GLY A 95 -2.60 15.32 -10.21
C GLY A 95 -1.64 14.47 -9.37
N ASN A 96 -0.52 14.01 -9.94
CA ASN A 96 0.50 13.24 -9.22
C ASN A 96 1.16 14.07 -8.11
N ILE A 97 1.55 15.32 -8.39
CA ILE A 97 2.14 16.22 -7.40
C ILE A 97 1.13 16.53 -6.27
N LEU A 98 -0.12 16.84 -6.61
CA LEU A 98 -1.18 17.07 -5.62
C LEU A 98 -1.44 15.81 -4.79
N GLY A 99 -1.45 14.62 -5.40
CA GLY A 99 -1.58 13.35 -4.68
C GLY A 99 -0.48 13.15 -3.64
N ALA A 100 0.77 13.48 -3.99
CA ALA A 100 1.91 13.44 -3.08
C ALA A 100 1.76 14.45 -1.92
N ILE A 101 1.34 15.69 -2.20
CA ILE A 101 1.07 16.71 -1.17
C ILE A 101 -0.07 16.25 -0.25
N GLY A 102 -1.17 15.74 -0.81
CA GLY A 102 -2.32 15.25 -0.04
C GLY A 102 -1.94 14.11 0.90
N GLN A 103 -1.06 13.21 0.44
CA GLN A 103 -0.50 12.15 1.26
C GLN A 103 0.40 12.68 2.38
N GLN A 104 1.26 13.67 2.10
CA GLN A 104 2.14 14.28 3.08
C GLN A 104 1.37 15.05 4.17
N LEU A 105 0.35 15.80 3.77
CA LEU A 105 -0.42 16.66 4.68
C LEU A 105 -1.62 15.94 5.31
N HIS A 106 -1.94 14.72 4.86
CA HIS A 106 -3.17 14.01 5.20
C HIS A 106 -4.44 14.87 4.96
N ASP A 107 -4.47 15.59 3.83
CA ASP A 107 -5.52 16.56 3.52
C ASP A 107 -6.49 16.02 2.45
N PRO A 108 -7.77 15.76 2.80
CA PRO A 108 -8.75 15.28 1.84
C PRO A 108 -9.07 16.30 0.72
N VAL A 109 -8.94 17.61 1.00
CA VAL A 109 -9.18 18.66 0.00
C VAL A 109 -8.13 18.63 -1.08
N ILE A 110 -6.86 18.37 -0.73
CA ILE A 110 -5.78 18.25 -1.71
C ILE A 110 -5.94 16.98 -2.56
N PHE A 111 -6.34 15.85 -1.95
CA PHE A 111 -6.70 14.66 -2.73
C PHE A 111 -7.85 14.92 -3.71
N GLN A 112 -8.87 15.68 -3.31
CA GLN A 112 -9.98 16.04 -4.18
C GLN A 112 -9.52 16.86 -5.40
N LYS A 113 -8.54 17.77 -5.21
CA LYS A 113 -7.92 18.51 -6.32
C LYS A 113 -7.10 17.59 -7.23
N ALA A 114 -6.36 16.63 -6.68
CA ALA A 114 -5.64 15.63 -7.48
C ALA A 114 -6.61 14.82 -8.37
N ILE A 115 -7.72 14.37 -7.78
CA ILE A 115 -8.80 13.66 -8.49
C ILE A 115 -9.37 14.52 -9.62
N GLU A 116 -9.61 15.80 -9.38
CA GLU A 116 -10.11 16.73 -10.40
C GLU A 116 -9.13 16.88 -11.57
N SER A 117 -7.82 17.04 -11.30
CA SER A 117 -6.79 17.08 -12.34
C SER A 117 -6.77 15.81 -13.19
N PHE A 118 -6.85 14.62 -12.60
CA PHE A 118 -6.91 13.38 -13.38
C PHE A 118 -8.20 13.25 -14.21
N ILE A 119 -9.35 13.68 -13.66
CA ILE A 119 -10.61 13.70 -14.42
C ILE A 119 -10.51 14.65 -15.62
N LEU A 120 -9.90 15.82 -15.45
CA LEU A 120 -9.66 16.77 -16.55
C LEU A 120 -8.74 16.19 -17.63
N ALA A 121 -7.69 15.45 -17.26
CA ALA A 121 -6.84 14.74 -18.22
C ALA A 121 -7.62 13.66 -18.98
N LEU A 122 -8.52 12.93 -18.31
CA LEU A 122 -9.41 11.91 -18.90
C LEU A 122 -10.52 12.49 -19.79
N GLU A 123 -10.72 13.82 -19.83
CA GLU A 123 -11.58 14.46 -20.86
C GLU A 123 -10.90 14.47 -22.24
N VAL A 124 -9.57 14.33 -22.28
CA VAL A 124 -8.76 14.34 -23.51
C VAL A 124 -8.26 12.93 -23.82
N TYR A 125 -7.68 12.25 -22.84
CA TYR A 125 -7.25 10.87 -23.01
C TYR A 125 -8.48 9.96 -23.02
N THR A 126 -8.67 9.24 -24.12
CA THR A 126 -9.72 8.22 -24.28
C THR A 126 -9.08 6.86 -24.45
N GLN A 127 -9.84 5.80 -24.17
CA GLN A 127 -9.35 4.43 -24.35
C GLN A 127 -9.00 4.17 -25.83
N GLU A 128 -9.74 4.77 -26.75
CA GLU A 128 -9.60 4.56 -28.20
C GLU A 128 -8.44 5.35 -28.79
N ASP A 129 -8.29 6.63 -28.44
CA ASP A 129 -7.34 7.54 -29.09
C ASP A 129 -5.99 7.61 -28.34
N SER A 130 -5.98 7.32 -27.04
CA SER A 130 -4.78 7.37 -26.20
C SER A 130 -4.80 6.28 -25.12
N PRO A 131 -4.83 4.99 -25.53
CA PRO A 131 -5.08 3.87 -24.61
C PRO A 131 -4.09 3.82 -23.44
N VAL A 132 -2.81 4.09 -23.70
CA VAL A 132 -1.75 4.00 -22.68
C VAL A 132 -1.88 5.14 -21.67
N GLU A 133 -2.00 6.38 -22.15
CA GLU A 133 -2.17 7.57 -21.31
C GLU A 133 -3.48 7.53 -20.52
N TRP A 134 -4.55 7.03 -21.14
CA TRP A 134 -5.83 6.82 -20.49
C TRP A 134 -5.71 5.80 -19.34
N ALA A 135 -5.11 4.63 -19.60
CA ALA A 135 -4.95 3.60 -18.58
C ALA A 135 -4.05 4.05 -17.42
N LEU A 136 -2.98 4.78 -17.73
CA LEU A 136 -2.10 5.40 -16.76
C LEU A 136 -2.85 6.40 -15.87
N THR A 137 -3.61 7.29 -16.50
CA THR A 137 -4.38 8.32 -15.78
C THR A 137 -5.49 7.69 -14.93
N GLN A 138 -6.13 6.60 -15.40
CA GLN A 138 -7.07 5.81 -14.60
C GLN A 138 -6.41 5.18 -13.37
N ALA A 139 -5.20 4.64 -13.50
CA ALA A 139 -4.44 4.09 -12.38
C ALA A 139 -4.05 5.17 -11.35
N ASN A 140 -3.62 6.35 -11.81
CA ASN A 140 -3.29 7.49 -10.93
C ASN A 140 -4.54 8.03 -10.21
N LEU A 141 -5.66 8.18 -10.93
CA LEU A 141 -6.96 8.53 -10.37
C LEU A 141 -7.39 7.52 -9.29
N ALA A 142 -7.25 6.23 -9.58
CA ALA A 142 -7.59 5.17 -8.64
C ALA A 142 -6.74 5.24 -7.36
N THR A 143 -5.45 5.56 -7.48
CA THR A 143 -4.54 5.74 -6.34
C THR A 143 -4.98 6.90 -5.45
N ALA A 144 -5.32 8.05 -6.03
CA ALA A 144 -5.82 9.21 -5.28
C ALA A 144 -7.17 8.93 -4.60
N LEU A 145 -8.11 8.26 -5.30
CA LEU A 145 -9.38 7.83 -4.73
C LEU A 145 -9.18 6.82 -3.59
N GLN A 146 -8.26 5.86 -3.74
CA GLN A 146 -7.95 4.88 -2.72
C GLN A 146 -7.42 5.56 -1.45
N ALA A 147 -6.49 6.51 -1.60
CA ALA A 147 -5.95 7.27 -0.48
C ALA A 147 -7.03 8.09 0.25
N LEU A 148 -7.85 8.84 -0.50
CA LEU A 148 -8.97 9.61 0.05
C LEU A 148 -9.99 8.72 0.76
N GLY A 149 -10.43 7.65 0.11
CA GLY A 149 -11.43 6.72 0.67
C GLY A 149 -10.93 6.02 1.94
N ARG A 150 -9.62 5.77 2.06
CA ARG A 150 -9.01 5.28 3.31
C ARG A 150 -8.98 6.37 4.39
N LEU A 151 -8.60 7.59 4.04
CA LEU A 151 -8.50 8.72 4.96
C LEU A 151 -9.86 9.04 5.59
N GLU A 152 -10.91 9.11 4.76
CA GLU A 152 -12.27 9.44 5.19
C GLU A 152 -13.09 8.23 5.64
N SER A 153 -12.54 7.01 5.50
CA SER A 153 -13.28 5.76 5.71
C SER A 153 -14.56 5.67 4.86
N ASP A 154 -14.49 6.13 3.60
CA ASP A 154 -15.62 6.15 2.66
C ASP A 154 -15.57 4.96 1.68
N ALA A 155 -16.49 4.02 1.86
CA ALA A 155 -16.64 2.85 1.00
C ALA A 155 -17.05 3.19 -0.44
N LYS A 156 -17.79 4.28 -0.68
CA LYS A 156 -18.19 4.69 -2.03
C LYS A 156 -16.97 5.21 -2.80
N VAL A 157 -16.11 5.99 -2.14
CA VAL A 157 -14.86 6.47 -2.74
C VAL A 157 -13.92 5.30 -3.04
N LEU A 158 -13.81 4.32 -2.13
CA LEU A 158 -13.05 3.09 -2.39
C LEU A 158 -13.62 2.26 -3.54
N ASN A 159 -14.94 2.23 -3.72
CA ASN A 159 -15.55 1.55 -4.86
C ASN A 159 -15.19 2.25 -6.19
N LYS A 160 -15.16 3.58 -6.22
CA LYS A 160 -14.67 4.34 -7.39
C LYS A 160 -13.21 4.05 -7.69
N ALA A 161 -12.36 3.87 -6.67
CA ALA A 161 -10.97 3.45 -6.86
C ALA A 161 -10.88 2.06 -7.51
N VAL A 162 -11.71 1.10 -7.09
CA VAL A 162 -11.80 -0.22 -7.73
C VAL A 162 -12.20 -0.10 -9.20
N GLU A 163 -13.18 0.74 -9.52
CA GLU A 163 -13.65 0.96 -10.88
C GLU A 163 -12.53 1.52 -11.77
N ALA A 164 -11.81 2.54 -11.32
CA ALA A 164 -10.71 3.15 -12.06
C ALA A 164 -9.52 2.19 -12.25
N TYR A 165 -9.11 1.44 -11.22
CA TYR A 165 -8.09 0.40 -11.39
C TYR A 165 -8.54 -0.68 -12.38
N THR A 166 -9.80 -1.13 -12.30
CA THR A 166 -10.34 -2.12 -13.24
C THR A 166 -10.39 -1.59 -14.67
N ALA A 167 -10.66 -0.29 -14.84
CA ALA A 167 -10.61 0.38 -16.13
C ALA A 167 -9.20 0.35 -16.73
N SER A 168 -8.16 0.65 -15.94
CA SER A 168 -6.76 0.56 -16.42
C SER A 168 -6.37 -0.84 -16.91
N LEU A 169 -6.97 -1.90 -16.34
CA LEU A 169 -6.73 -3.29 -16.75
C LEU A 169 -7.35 -3.68 -18.10
N LEU A 170 -8.14 -2.79 -18.72
CA LEU A 170 -8.59 -2.98 -20.10
C LEU A 170 -7.46 -2.76 -21.12
N VAL A 171 -6.39 -2.06 -20.72
CA VAL A 171 -5.20 -1.82 -21.53
C VAL A 171 -3.99 -2.50 -20.90
N TYR A 172 -3.83 -2.40 -19.58
CA TYR A 172 -2.75 -3.09 -18.88
C TYR A 172 -3.11 -4.56 -18.68
N THR A 173 -2.44 -5.45 -19.42
CA THR A 173 -2.69 -6.88 -19.40
C THR A 173 -1.47 -7.64 -18.91
N LYS A 174 -1.71 -8.78 -18.27
CA LYS A 174 -0.65 -9.69 -17.82
C LYS A 174 0.34 -10.08 -18.94
N LYS A 175 -0.12 -10.13 -20.19
CA LYS A 175 0.69 -10.58 -21.32
C LYS A 175 1.52 -9.45 -21.94
N GLU A 176 0.92 -8.28 -22.12
CA GLU A 176 1.52 -7.20 -22.91
C GLU A 176 2.24 -6.17 -22.03
N THR A 177 1.75 -5.97 -20.81
CA THR A 177 2.23 -4.98 -19.82
C THR A 177 2.26 -5.61 -18.43
N PRO A 178 3.05 -6.69 -18.24
CA PRO A 178 3.07 -7.47 -17.00
C PRO A 178 3.46 -6.64 -15.78
N GLU A 179 4.36 -5.65 -15.96
CA GLU A 179 4.81 -4.78 -14.87
C GLU A 179 3.69 -3.89 -14.33
N GLU A 180 3.00 -3.16 -15.22
CA GLU A 180 1.86 -2.34 -14.85
C GLU A 180 0.72 -3.20 -14.30
N TRP A 181 0.38 -4.30 -14.97
CA TRP A 181 -0.68 -5.21 -14.54
C TRP A 181 -0.46 -5.72 -13.11
N LYS A 182 0.76 -6.14 -12.77
CA LYS A 182 1.13 -6.61 -11.43
C LYS A 182 0.96 -5.51 -10.37
N LEU A 183 1.41 -4.30 -10.66
CA LEU A 183 1.25 -3.15 -9.76
C LEU A 183 -0.23 -2.85 -9.52
N ILE A 184 -1.06 -2.86 -10.56
CA ILE A 184 -2.51 -2.67 -10.44
C ILE A 184 -3.15 -3.79 -9.60
N MET A 185 -2.71 -5.04 -9.75
CA MET A 185 -3.18 -6.15 -8.91
C MET A 185 -2.83 -5.97 -7.43
N LEU A 186 -1.63 -5.49 -7.10
CA LEU A 186 -1.26 -5.14 -5.72
C LEU A 186 -2.19 -4.07 -5.16
N GLN A 187 -2.43 -3.01 -5.93
CA GLN A 187 -3.27 -1.91 -5.51
C GLN A 187 -4.74 -2.29 -5.38
N LEU A 188 -5.27 -3.13 -6.28
CA LEU A 188 -6.61 -3.71 -6.15
C LEU A 188 -6.72 -4.58 -4.90
N GLY A 189 -5.71 -5.38 -4.58
CA GLY A 189 -5.67 -6.17 -3.34
C GLY A 189 -5.84 -5.29 -2.10
N MET A 190 -5.08 -4.19 -2.01
CA MET A 190 -5.18 -3.23 -0.91
C MET A 190 -6.52 -2.50 -0.89
N THR A 191 -7.04 -2.09 -2.06
CA THR A 191 -8.32 -1.38 -2.17
C THR A 191 -9.49 -2.27 -1.76
N PHE A 192 -9.52 -3.52 -2.22
CA PHE A 192 -10.54 -4.49 -1.82
C PHE A 192 -10.45 -4.82 -0.33
N HIS A 193 -9.26 -4.90 0.26
CA HIS A 193 -9.12 -5.07 1.70
C HIS A 193 -9.74 -3.90 2.46
N ALA A 194 -9.36 -2.66 2.15
CA ALA A 194 -9.89 -1.47 2.80
C ALA A 194 -11.42 -1.38 2.66
N HIS A 195 -11.93 -1.62 1.45
CA HIS A 195 -13.36 -1.62 1.16
C HIS A 195 -14.10 -2.73 1.93
N GLY A 196 -13.54 -3.95 1.95
CA GLY A 196 -14.08 -5.09 2.68
C GLY A 196 -14.10 -4.88 4.18
N ALA A 197 -13.11 -4.17 4.74
CA ALA A 197 -13.03 -3.84 6.15
C ALA A 197 -14.17 -2.90 6.59
N LEU A 198 -14.53 -1.92 5.74
CA LEU A 198 -15.65 -1.00 6.00
C LEU A 198 -17.00 -1.70 5.88
N LEU A 199 -17.18 -2.55 4.86
CA LEU A 199 -18.43 -3.27 4.63
C LEU A 199 -18.59 -4.53 5.51
N LYS A 200 -17.52 -4.98 6.17
CA LYS A 200 -17.44 -6.29 6.85
C LYS A 200 -17.84 -7.45 5.91
N GLY A 201 -17.45 -7.37 4.64
CA GLY A 201 -17.93 -8.28 3.58
C GLY A 201 -16.88 -9.30 3.13
N ASN A 202 -17.12 -10.60 3.37
CA ASN A 202 -16.20 -11.69 2.98
C ASN A 202 -15.97 -11.77 1.47
N ARG A 203 -17.00 -11.48 0.65
CA ARG A 203 -16.84 -11.46 -0.82
C ARG A 203 -15.79 -10.45 -1.27
N THR A 204 -15.72 -9.28 -0.63
CA THR A 204 -14.73 -8.26 -0.98
C THR A 204 -13.33 -8.67 -0.54
N PHE A 205 -13.20 -9.31 0.63
CA PHE A 205 -11.91 -9.90 1.04
C PHE A 205 -11.47 -11.04 0.12
N GLN A 206 -12.36 -11.89 -0.36
CA GLN A 206 -12.01 -12.93 -1.35
C GLN A 206 -11.45 -12.31 -2.64
N LYS A 207 -12.03 -11.19 -3.11
CA LYS A 207 -11.46 -10.43 -4.24
C LYS A 207 -10.06 -9.90 -3.93
N ALA A 208 -9.82 -9.40 -2.71
CA ALA A 208 -8.48 -8.99 -2.28
C ALA A 208 -7.47 -10.15 -2.31
N VAL A 209 -7.84 -11.33 -1.82
CA VAL A 209 -6.97 -12.53 -1.91
C VAL A 209 -6.64 -12.87 -3.35
N VAL A 210 -7.63 -12.86 -4.25
CA VAL A 210 -7.41 -13.14 -5.68
C VAL A 210 -6.46 -12.11 -6.29
N ALA A 211 -6.63 -10.82 -6.01
CA ALA A 211 -5.76 -9.77 -6.53
C ALA A 211 -4.31 -9.93 -6.01
N PHE A 212 -4.12 -10.18 -4.72
CA PHE A 212 -2.78 -10.44 -4.16
C PHE A 212 -2.13 -11.70 -4.74
N LYS A 213 -2.87 -12.81 -4.90
CA LYS A 213 -2.32 -14.03 -5.51
C LYS A 213 -1.90 -13.83 -6.96
N ASN A 214 -2.65 -13.01 -7.72
CA ASN A 214 -2.29 -12.63 -9.08
C ASN A 214 -1.02 -11.77 -9.12
N ALA A 215 -0.87 -10.82 -8.19
CA ALA A 215 0.36 -10.03 -8.10
C ALA A 215 1.57 -10.90 -7.72
N VAL A 216 1.44 -11.75 -6.69
CA VAL A 216 2.51 -12.64 -6.20
C VAL A 216 2.98 -13.60 -7.29
N SER A 217 2.13 -14.01 -8.24
CA SER A 217 2.58 -14.90 -9.33
C SER A 217 3.57 -14.25 -10.30
N GLU A 218 3.65 -12.92 -10.30
CA GLU A 218 4.56 -12.14 -11.16
C GLU A 218 5.70 -11.47 -10.37
N LEU A 219 5.80 -11.75 -9.07
CA LEU A 219 6.84 -11.23 -8.19
C LEU A 219 7.84 -12.35 -7.88
N ASP A 220 9.12 -12.02 -7.97
CA ASP A 220 10.22 -12.91 -7.59
C ASP A 220 11.13 -12.23 -6.55
N ALA A 221 11.84 -13.04 -5.78
CA ALA A 221 12.66 -12.56 -4.67
C ALA A 221 13.95 -11.85 -5.14
N ASP A 222 14.39 -12.05 -6.38
CA ASP A 222 15.63 -11.47 -6.89
C ASP A 222 15.41 -10.03 -7.34
N ASN A 223 14.30 -9.78 -8.04
CA ASN A 223 13.96 -8.48 -8.61
C ASN A 223 13.01 -7.66 -7.74
N TYR A 224 12.08 -8.31 -7.05
CA TYR A 224 10.99 -7.63 -6.31
C TYR A 224 10.82 -8.11 -4.85
N PRO A 225 11.89 -8.24 -4.05
CA PRO A 225 11.80 -8.85 -2.73
C PRO A 225 10.94 -8.06 -1.73
N VAL A 226 10.95 -6.73 -1.80
CA VAL A 226 10.16 -5.90 -0.88
C VAL A 226 8.68 -5.99 -1.23
N GLU A 227 8.37 -5.90 -2.53
CA GLU A 227 7.02 -6.02 -3.06
C GLU A 227 6.46 -7.43 -2.81
N LEU A 228 7.26 -8.46 -3.03
CA LEU A 228 6.90 -9.86 -2.79
C LEU A 228 6.58 -10.09 -1.31
N ALA A 229 7.46 -9.62 -0.41
CA ALA A 229 7.25 -9.76 1.03
C ALA A 229 5.99 -9.01 1.51
N ALA A 230 5.78 -7.79 1.02
CA ALA A 230 4.60 -6.99 1.35
C ALA A 230 3.32 -7.60 0.79
N ALA A 231 3.33 -8.10 -0.45
CA ALA A 231 2.19 -8.77 -1.06
C ALA A 231 1.80 -10.03 -0.29
N HIS A 232 2.78 -10.83 0.13
CA HIS A 232 2.57 -11.99 0.99
C HIS A 232 2.03 -11.62 2.37
N ASN A 233 2.57 -10.58 3.01
CA ASN A 233 2.05 -10.09 4.28
C ASN A 233 0.59 -9.62 4.14
N ASN A 234 0.27 -8.88 3.08
CA ASN A 234 -1.07 -8.35 2.86
C ASN A 234 -2.08 -9.44 2.52
N CYS A 235 -1.69 -10.40 1.69
CA CYS A 235 -2.50 -11.59 1.41
C CYS A 235 -2.78 -12.35 2.71
N GLY A 236 -1.77 -12.54 3.56
CA GLY A 236 -1.91 -13.12 4.89
C GLY A 236 -2.92 -12.37 5.75
N ALA A 237 -2.87 -11.02 5.77
CA ALA A 237 -3.79 -10.19 6.56
C ALA A 237 -5.25 -10.33 6.10
N VAL A 238 -5.48 -10.41 4.79
CA VAL A 238 -6.83 -10.65 4.25
C VAL A 238 -7.31 -12.05 4.61
N LEU A 239 -6.44 -13.06 4.45
CA LEU A 239 -6.75 -14.45 4.78
C LEU A 239 -7.06 -14.60 6.28
N HIS A 240 -6.31 -13.93 7.15
CA HIS A 240 -6.57 -13.86 8.59
C HIS A 240 -7.96 -13.29 8.87
N ASN A 241 -8.30 -12.14 8.29
CA ASN A 241 -9.62 -11.53 8.49
C ASN A 241 -10.78 -12.44 8.03
N LEU A 242 -10.58 -13.15 6.92
CA LEU A 242 -11.53 -14.15 6.45
C LEU A 242 -11.60 -15.35 7.40
N ALA A 243 -10.46 -15.83 7.89
CA ALA A 243 -10.39 -16.96 8.81
C ALA A 243 -11.08 -16.66 10.14
N GLU A 244 -10.93 -15.45 10.67
CA GLU A 244 -11.66 -14.97 11.85
C GLU A 244 -13.16 -14.91 11.59
N SER A 245 -13.59 -14.36 10.45
CA SER A 245 -15.02 -14.24 10.13
C SER A 245 -15.70 -15.58 9.88
N GLU A 246 -14.96 -16.56 9.38
CA GLU A 246 -15.48 -17.87 9.00
C GLU A 246 -15.20 -18.95 10.05
N GLU A 247 -14.49 -18.60 11.13
CA GLU A 247 -13.96 -19.53 12.14
C GLU A 247 -13.25 -20.74 11.49
N ASN A 248 -12.38 -20.46 10.50
CA ASN A 248 -11.80 -21.48 9.63
C ASN A 248 -10.30 -21.71 9.90
N PRO A 249 -9.92 -22.83 10.56
CA PRO A 249 -8.53 -23.17 10.86
C PRO A 249 -7.64 -23.33 9.62
N GLU A 250 -8.16 -23.89 8.52
CA GLU A 250 -7.38 -24.07 7.28
C GLU A 250 -6.97 -22.73 6.69
N ARG A 251 -7.83 -21.72 6.81
CA ARG A 251 -7.54 -20.37 6.32
C ARG A 251 -6.55 -19.62 7.22
N PHE A 252 -6.53 -19.89 8.52
CA PHE A 252 -5.42 -19.45 9.39
C PHE A 252 -4.09 -20.10 8.97
N ALA A 253 -4.08 -21.40 8.66
CA ALA A 253 -2.88 -22.06 8.16
C ALA A 253 -2.40 -21.48 6.81
N GLU A 254 -3.33 -21.08 5.93
CA GLU A 254 -2.99 -20.34 4.70
C GLU A 254 -2.39 -18.95 5.00
N ALA A 255 -2.98 -18.20 5.94
CA ALA A 255 -2.46 -16.91 6.36
C ALA A 255 -1.03 -17.04 6.93
N THR A 256 -0.80 -17.99 7.84
CA THR A 256 0.50 -18.31 8.43
C THR A 256 1.55 -18.63 7.37
N ARG A 257 1.22 -19.47 6.37
CA ARG A 257 2.12 -19.75 5.25
C ARG A 257 2.45 -18.51 4.44
N SER A 258 1.48 -17.62 4.21
CA SER A 258 1.72 -16.38 3.48
C SER A 258 2.67 -15.45 4.25
N TYR A 259 2.47 -15.25 5.56
CA TYR A 259 3.38 -14.45 6.38
C TYR A 259 4.78 -15.06 6.46
N GLU A 260 4.88 -16.38 6.60
CA GLU A 260 6.14 -17.11 6.60
C GLU A 260 6.94 -16.87 5.32
N THR A 261 6.31 -16.93 4.14
CA THR A 261 6.97 -16.62 2.88
C THR A 261 7.47 -15.18 2.86
N GLY A 262 6.64 -14.21 3.27
CA GLY A 262 7.07 -12.81 3.32
C GLY A 262 8.22 -12.56 4.28
N TRP A 263 8.22 -13.22 5.44
CA TRP A 263 9.33 -13.19 6.40
C TRP A 263 10.62 -13.79 5.83
N LYS A 264 10.55 -14.96 5.20
CA LYS A 264 11.71 -15.63 4.58
C LYS A 264 12.35 -14.78 3.49
N VAL A 265 11.54 -14.21 2.59
CA VAL A 265 12.03 -13.28 1.56
C VAL A 265 12.80 -12.13 2.21
N CYS A 266 12.26 -11.51 3.26
CA CYS A 266 12.97 -10.43 3.94
C CYS A 266 14.31 -10.86 4.55
N MET A 267 14.36 -12.04 5.19
CA MET A 267 15.56 -12.55 5.83
C MET A 267 16.65 -12.94 4.82
N GLU A 268 16.28 -13.69 3.78
CA GLU A 268 17.21 -14.17 2.75
C GLU A 268 17.83 -13.02 1.96
N GLN A 269 17.02 -11.99 1.67
CA GLN A 269 17.41 -10.85 0.85
C GLN A 269 17.97 -9.69 1.67
N GLN A 270 18.15 -9.86 2.99
CA GLN A 270 18.62 -8.83 3.94
C GLN A 270 17.86 -7.50 3.80
N ARG A 271 16.53 -7.61 3.64
CA ARG A 271 15.61 -6.50 3.36
C ARG A 271 15.14 -5.82 4.66
N PRO A 272 14.35 -4.73 4.58
CA PRO A 272 14.10 -3.89 5.73
C PRO A 272 13.57 -4.68 6.93
N VAL A 273 14.30 -4.56 8.05
CA VAL A 273 14.07 -5.32 9.28
C VAL A 273 12.63 -5.14 9.79
N HIS A 274 12.02 -3.96 9.57
CA HIS A 274 10.64 -3.70 10.00
C HIS A 274 9.61 -4.58 9.30
N LEU A 275 9.73 -4.80 7.98
CA LEU A 275 8.80 -5.64 7.24
C LEU A 275 8.95 -7.11 7.63
N SER A 276 10.20 -7.54 7.84
CA SER A 276 10.50 -8.88 8.39
C SER A 276 9.81 -9.11 9.73
N VAL A 277 9.96 -8.17 10.67
CA VAL A 277 9.37 -8.24 12.01
C VAL A 277 7.84 -8.17 11.96
N LEU A 278 7.27 -7.34 11.09
CA LEU A 278 5.81 -7.29 10.91
C LEU A 278 5.25 -8.64 10.41
N CYS A 279 5.86 -9.24 9.40
CA CYS A 279 5.48 -10.58 8.92
C CYS A 279 5.49 -11.58 10.08
N ARG A 280 6.53 -11.53 10.92
CA ARG A 280 6.70 -12.42 12.08
C ARG A 280 5.63 -12.20 13.15
N VAL A 281 5.32 -10.94 13.49
CA VAL A 281 4.23 -10.58 14.42
C VAL A 281 2.88 -11.05 13.91
N ASN A 282 2.59 -10.84 12.62
CA ASN A 282 1.32 -11.24 12.02
C ASN A 282 1.19 -12.78 11.95
N LYS A 283 2.28 -13.47 11.64
CA LYS A 283 2.37 -14.95 11.71
C LYS A 283 2.05 -15.46 13.10
N ALA A 284 2.75 -14.99 14.13
CA ALA A 284 2.54 -15.39 15.52
C ALA A 284 1.10 -15.06 16.00
N THR A 285 0.55 -13.92 15.59
CA THR A 285 -0.84 -13.55 15.90
C THR A 285 -1.84 -14.52 15.26
N ALA A 286 -1.65 -14.90 14.00
CA ALA A 286 -2.51 -15.88 13.32
C ALA A 286 -2.41 -17.27 13.97
N GLN A 287 -1.20 -17.69 14.34
CA GLN A 287 -0.97 -18.94 15.06
C GLN A 287 -1.61 -18.95 16.46
N ASN A 288 -1.61 -17.80 17.16
CA ASN A 288 -2.26 -17.70 18.47
C ASN A 288 -3.77 -17.90 18.41
N VAL A 289 -4.42 -17.34 17.38
CA VAL A 289 -5.86 -17.53 17.13
C VAL A 289 -6.14 -18.96 16.68
N LEU A 290 -5.28 -19.55 15.84
CA LEU A 290 -5.38 -20.95 15.46
C LEU A 290 -5.31 -21.87 16.68
N ALA A 291 -4.33 -21.66 17.57
CA ALA A 291 -4.19 -22.42 18.81
C ALA A 291 -5.43 -22.34 19.69
N GLU A 292 -6.09 -21.17 19.75
CA GLU A 292 -7.37 -21.01 20.45
C GLU A 292 -8.48 -21.83 19.79
N LEU A 293 -8.65 -21.74 18.47
CA LEU A 293 -9.70 -22.46 17.75
C LEU A 293 -9.54 -23.98 17.80
N THR A 294 -8.31 -24.48 17.84
CA THR A 294 -8.01 -25.91 17.88
C THR A 294 -7.77 -26.46 19.29
N ASN A 295 -7.77 -25.60 20.32
CA ASN A 295 -7.32 -25.93 21.68
C ASN A 295 -5.93 -26.59 21.71
N ASP A 296 -5.03 -26.13 20.84
CA ASP A 296 -3.67 -26.66 20.72
C ASP A 296 -2.73 -25.96 21.72
N THR A 297 -2.49 -26.62 22.84
CA THR A 297 -1.64 -26.09 23.93
C THR A 297 -0.16 -26.08 23.58
N VAL A 298 0.29 -26.99 22.71
CA VAL A 298 1.69 -27.04 22.25
C VAL A 298 1.94 -25.85 21.32
N LEU A 299 1.03 -25.61 20.37
CA LEU A 299 1.12 -24.43 19.53
C LEU A 299 1.04 -23.13 20.34
N ALA A 300 0.24 -23.10 21.41
CA ALA A 300 0.17 -21.93 22.29
C ALA A 300 1.50 -21.66 23.04
N GLU A 301 2.25 -22.71 23.41
CA GLU A 301 3.59 -22.61 23.99
C GLU A 301 4.59 -22.06 22.95
N ASP A 302 4.63 -22.67 21.76
CA ASP A 302 5.49 -22.21 20.65
C ASP A 302 5.25 -20.73 20.29
N VAL A 303 3.98 -20.30 20.30
CA VAL A 303 3.59 -18.91 20.03
C VAL A 303 4.03 -17.96 21.15
N ALA A 304 3.99 -18.41 22.41
CA ALA A 304 4.47 -17.59 23.53
C ALA A 304 5.98 -17.34 23.38
N ASP A 305 6.76 -18.39 23.12
CA ASP A 305 8.20 -18.30 22.89
C ASP A 305 8.50 -17.38 21.68
N GLU A 306 7.73 -17.50 20.61
CA GLU A 306 7.89 -16.66 19.42
C GLU A 306 7.68 -15.16 19.73
N PHE A 307 6.67 -14.79 20.54
CA PHE A 307 6.47 -13.40 20.94
C PHE A 307 7.59 -12.89 21.86
N GLU A 308 8.15 -13.73 22.74
CA GLU A 308 9.32 -13.37 23.54
C GLU A 308 10.52 -13.07 22.63
N ILE A 309 10.83 -13.95 21.68
CA ILE A 309 11.93 -13.75 20.73
C ILE A 309 11.71 -12.47 19.91
N ILE A 310 10.49 -12.19 19.45
CA ILE A 310 10.18 -10.96 18.70
C ILE A 310 10.53 -9.71 19.54
N MET A 311 10.11 -9.68 20.81
CA MET A 311 10.31 -8.51 21.68
C MET A 311 11.77 -8.37 22.14
N GLU A 312 12.48 -9.47 22.39
CA GLU A 312 13.87 -9.46 22.84
C GLU A 312 14.85 -9.16 21.70
N CYS A 313 14.67 -9.78 20.54
CA CYS A 313 15.61 -9.64 19.42
C CYS A 313 15.35 -8.40 18.56
N PHE A 314 14.11 -7.86 18.54
CA PHE A 314 13.74 -6.75 17.67
C PHE A 314 13.11 -5.54 18.38
N PRO A 315 13.57 -5.13 19.58
CA PRO A 315 12.94 -4.04 20.33
C PRO A 315 12.95 -2.71 19.57
N HIS A 316 13.94 -2.49 18.71
CA HIS A 316 14.08 -1.27 17.91
C HIS A 316 13.23 -1.26 16.63
N ALA A 317 12.73 -2.42 16.20
CA ALA A 317 11.89 -2.54 15.01
C ALA A 317 10.39 -2.48 15.36
N LEU A 318 10.04 -2.58 16.64
CA LEU A 318 8.66 -2.54 17.12
C LEU A 318 8.27 -1.12 17.53
N GLN A 319 7.15 -0.63 16.97
CA GLN A 319 6.54 0.60 17.45
C GLN A 319 5.83 0.37 18.80
N PRO A 320 5.61 1.42 19.63
CA PRO A 320 5.03 1.27 20.97
C PRO A 320 3.70 0.51 21.02
N LEU A 321 2.83 0.70 20.02
CA LEU A 321 1.56 -0.03 19.95
C LEU A 321 1.74 -1.48 19.51
N CYS A 322 2.73 -1.75 18.65
CA CYS A 322 3.09 -3.11 18.25
C CYS A 322 3.64 -3.90 19.45
N VAL A 323 4.47 -3.25 20.29
CA VAL A 323 4.94 -3.84 21.55
C VAL A 323 3.77 -4.22 22.45
N LYS A 324 2.82 -3.29 22.70
CA LYS A 324 1.61 -3.59 23.49
C LYS A 324 0.77 -4.73 22.92
N HIS A 325 0.68 -4.83 21.59
CA HIS A 325 0.01 -5.94 20.93
C HIS A 325 0.75 -7.26 21.19
N CYS A 326 2.06 -7.30 21.04
CA CYS A 326 2.88 -8.48 21.32
C CYS A 326 2.75 -8.92 22.79
N GLU A 327 2.83 -7.98 23.75
CA GLU A 327 2.62 -8.25 25.18
C GLU A 327 1.22 -8.85 25.46
N ALA A 328 0.18 -8.31 24.83
CA ALA A 328 -1.17 -8.83 24.97
C ALA A 328 -1.31 -10.24 24.40
N GLN A 329 -0.74 -10.50 23.22
CA GLN A 329 -0.78 -11.81 22.58
C GLN A 329 0.03 -12.85 23.37
N LEU A 330 1.20 -12.48 23.88
CA LEU A 330 2.04 -13.32 24.75
C LEU A 330 1.27 -13.75 26.00
N ASN A 331 0.63 -12.81 26.69
CA ASN A 331 -0.16 -13.11 27.89
C ASN A 331 -1.31 -14.06 27.60
N GLN A 332 -1.97 -13.92 26.44
CA GLN A 332 -3.02 -14.85 26.01
C GLN A 332 -2.45 -16.25 25.71
N ALA A 333 -1.33 -16.33 25.00
CA ALA A 333 -0.67 -17.58 24.65
C ALA A 333 -0.23 -18.35 25.92
N LYS A 334 0.46 -17.68 26.85
CA LYS A 334 0.87 -18.26 28.15
C LYS A 334 -0.30 -18.79 28.97
N LYS A 335 -1.40 -18.03 29.02
CA LYS A 335 -2.61 -18.46 29.74
C LYS A 335 -3.19 -19.74 29.13
N ARG A 336 -3.19 -19.88 27.81
CA ARG A 336 -3.68 -21.08 27.11
C ARG A 336 -2.74 -22.28 27.29
N ALA A 337 -1.43 -22.07 27.18
CA ALA A 337 -0.43 -23.10 27.42
C ALA A 337 -0.52 -23.66 28.85
N GLY A 338 -0.68 -22.79 29.86
CA GLY A 338 -0.80 -23.18 31.27
C GLY A 338 -2.17 -23.76 31.68
N ALA A 339 -3.22 -23.61 30.87
CA ALA A 339 -4.56 -24.08 31.20
C ALA A 339 -4.72 -25.61 31.16
N SER A 340 -3.72 -26.37 30.71
CA SER A 340 -3.70 -27.84 30.78
C SER A 340 -3.02 -28.39 32.05
N ALA A 341 -2.42 -27.52 32.88
CA ALA A 341 -1.69 -27.89 34.09
C ALA A 341 -2.51 -27.77 35.40
N ALA A 342 -3.79 -27.39 35.32
CA ALA A 342 -4.74 -27.29 36.43
C ALA A 342 -6.01 -28.08 36.10
#